data_AF-A0A7S0KBJ8-F1
#
_entry.id   AF-A0A7S0KBJ8-F1
#
_cell.length_a   1.000
_cell.length_b   1.000
_cell.length_c   1.000
_cell.angle_alpha   90.00
_cell.angle_beta   90.00
_cell.angle_gamma   90.00
#
_symmetry.space_group_name_H-M   'P 1'
#
loop_
_entity.id
_entity.type
_entity.pdbx_description
1 polymer ?
#
loop_
_entity_poly.entity_id
_entity_poly.type
_entity_poly.pdbx_seq_one_letter_code
_entity_poly.pdbx_strand_id
1 'polypeptide(L)'
;FCVLDCQAKSLKFSLNWNMLEKEPVRAELNGVNMLVVPITNSSQMPHAIMLRTKCKRSALARLERNFMGGKIPGEPTYHRGDGKDNDNNVERHRKSFITRLRQRALSNVEFAIRDIHIRIECPESAGYLFANNYTKNTAFQKFCFGLTIQSFLIRTTTEHWQTDMSE
;
A
#
# COMPACT_ATOMS: atom_id res chain seq x y z
N PHE A 1 6.89 -4.19 -13.80
CA PHE A 1 7.45 -2.88 -13.40
C PHE A 1 7.92 -2.92 -11.95
N CYS A 2 8.95 -2.15 -11.61
CA CYS A 2 9.57 -2.02 -10.29
C CYS A 2 9.57 -0.55 -9.88
N VAL A 3 9.20 -0.26 -8.64
CA VAL A 3 9.31 1.08 -8.06
C VAL A 3 10.76 1.32 -7.62
N LEU A 4 11.44 2.25 -8.26
CA LEU A 4 12.80 2.68 -7.88
C LEU A 4 12.74 3.65 -6.71
N ASP A 5 11.85 4.62 -6.79
CA ASP A 5 11.66 5.65 -5.79
C ASP A 5 10.18 5.95 -5.59
N CYS A 6 9.82 6.26 -4.35
CA CYS A 6 8.45 6.62 -3.98
C CYS A 6 8.51 7.53 -2.76
N GLN A 7 8.02 8.74 -2.93
CA GLN A 7 7.97 9.75 -1.89
C GLN A 7 6.57 10.37 -1.83
N ALA A 8 6.21 10.86 -0.65
CA ALA A 8 5.01 11.66 -0.43
C ALA A 8 5.39 12.86 0.44
N LYS A 9 4.79 14.02 0.16
CA LYS A 9 5.03 15.24 0.94
C LYS A 9 4.42 15.13 2.34
N SER A 10 3.22 14.57 2.44
CA SER A 10 2.54 14.37 3.72
C SER A 10 1.57 13.20 3.68
N LEU A 11 1.38 12.60 4.87
CA LEU A 11 0.38 11.59 5.15
C LEU A 11 -0.36 12.02 6.42
N LYS A 12 -1.68 12.19 6.34
CA LYS A 12 -2.54 12.59 7.46
C LYS A 12 -3.62 11.54 7.67
N PHE A 13 -3.79 11.12 8.91
CA PHE A 13 -4.93 10.30 9.34
C PHE A 13 -5.81 11.15 10.27
N SER A 14 -7.11 11.15 10.03
CA SER A 14 -8.09 11.79 10.90
C SER A 14 -9.10 10.73 11.35
N LEU A 15 -9.12 10.47 12.65
CA LEU A 15 -10.03 9.53 13.29
C LEU A 15 -10.80 10.27 14.38
N ASN A 16 -12.12 10.18 14.33
CA ASN A 16 -12.98 10.63 15.42
C ASN A 16 -13.34 9.43 16.30
N TRP A 17 -12.62 9.25 17.41
CA TRP A 17 -12.83 8.11 18.31
C TRP A 17 -14.24 8.06 18.90
N ASN A 18 -14.87 9.21 19.08
CA ASN A 18 -16.21 9.32 19.68
C ASN A 18 -17.32 8.97 18.67
N MET A 19 -17.04 9.07 17.37
CA MET A 19 -18.01 8.88 16.31
C MET A 19 -17.54 7.87 15.25
N LEU A 20 -16.69 6.91 15.63
CA LEU A 20 -16.11 5.95 14.68
C LEU A 20 -17.15 5.09 13.94
N GLU A 21 -18.37 4.96 14.50
CA GLU A 21 -19.48 4.23 13.87
C GLU A 21 -20.27 5.09 12.86
N LYS A 22 -20.18 6.42 12.98
CA LYS A 22 -20.95 7.38 12.17
C LYS A 22 -20.08 8.09 11.14
N GLU A 23 -18.84 8.41 11.50
CA GLU A 23 -17.91 9.15 10.65
C GLU A 23 -16.86 8.25 10.00
N PRO A 24 -16.51 8.48 8.71
CA PRO A 24 -15.48 7.72 8.04
C PRO A 24 -14.11 8.04 8.62
N VAL A 25 -13.25 7.03 8.63
CA VAL A 25 -11.82 7.23 8.86
C VAL A 25 -11.23 7.89 7.63
N ARG A 26 -10.71 9.10 7.78
CA ARG A 26 -10.12 9.85 6.68
C ARG A 26 -8.62 9.67 6.65
N ALA A 27 -8.09 9.29 5.50
CA ALA A 27 -6.67 9.21 5.24
C ALA A 27 -6.34 10.01 3.97
N GLU A 28 -5.38 10.93 4.09
CA GLU A 28 -5.02 11.84 3.02
C GLU A 28 -3.51 11.77 2.75
N LEU A 29 -3.15 11.56 1.49
CA LEU A 29 -1.77 11.47 1.02
C LEU A 29 -1.53 12.56 -0.03
N ASN A 30 -0.56 13.44 0.20
CA ASN A 30 -0.30 14.59 -0.68
C ASN A 30 1.09 14.52 -1.31
N GLY A 31 1.18 14.96 -2.57
CA GLY A 31 2.45 15.15 -3.28
C GLY A 31 3.16 13.83 -3.53
N VAL A 32 2.43 12.84 -4.03
CA VAL A 32 2.96 11.50 -4.30
C VAL A 32 3.78 11.54 -5.58
N ASN A 33 5.08 11.23 -5.46
CA ASN A 33 5.94 11.05 -6.62
C ASN A 33 6.44 9.61 -6.63
N MET A 34 6.21 8.91 -7.74
CA MET A 34 6.63 7.53 -7.93
C MET A 34 7.47 7.40 -9.20
N LEU A 35 8.68 6.90 -9.07
CA LEU A 35 9.56 6.53 -10.18
C LEU A 35 9.53 5.02 -10.37
N VAL A 36 9.15 4.60 -11.57
CA VAL A 36 8.93 3.21 -11.93
C VAL A 36 9.80 2.85 -13.13
N VAL A 37 10.34 1.64 -13.16
CA VAL A 37 11.06 1.09 -14.32
C VAL A 37 10.50 -0.28 -14.71
N PRO A 38 10.53 -0.65 -16.00
CA PRO A 38 10.16 -2.00 -16.40
C PRO A 38 11.13 -3.02 -15.78
N ILE A 39 10.61 -4.18 -15.40
CA ILE A 39 11.46 -5.29 -14.94
C ILE A 39 11.88 -6.04 -16.19
N THR A 40 13.15 -5.90 -16.58
CA THR A 40 13.76 -6.74 -17.61
C THR A 40 14.20 -8.07 -16.99
N ASN A 41 14.42 -9.10 -17.83
CA ASN A 41 14.91 -10.40 -17.36
C ASN A 41 16.18 -10.22 -16.49
N SER A 42 16.22 -11.00 -15.41
CA SER A 42 17.08 -10.85 -14.21
C SER A 42 18.59 -10.79 -14.43
N SER A 43 19.08 -11.02 -15.64
CA SER A 43 20.50 -11.02 -15.98
C SER A 43 21.10 -9.63 -16.20
N GLN A 44 20.29 -8.57 -16.33
CA GLN A 44 20.78 -7.20 -16.57
C GLN A 44 20.35 -6.16 -15.52
N MET A 45 19.59 -6.56 -14.51
CA MET A 45 19.29 -5.68 -13.38
C MET A 45 20.43 -5.76 -12.35
N PRO A 46 20.96 -4.62 -11.85
CA PRO A 46 21.93 -4.65 -10.76
C PRO A 46 21.39 -5.50 -9.61
N HIS A 47 22.14 -6.51 -9.18
CA HIS A 47 21.74 -7.44 -8.10
C HIS A 47 21.20 -6.71 -6.86
N ALA A 48 21.73 -5.53 -6.56
CA ALA A 48 21.28 -4.65 -5.48
C ALA A 48 19.79 -4.22 -5.61
N ILE A 49 19.29 -3.93 -6.82
CA ILE A 49 17.91 -3.52 -7.08
C ILE A 49 16.96 -4.72 -6.95
N MET A 50 17.38 -5.87 -7.47
CA MET A 50 16.61 -7.12 -7.38
C MET A 50 16.46 -7.62 -5.92
N LEU A 51 17.53 -7.51 -5.13
CA LEU A 51 17.50 -7.86 -3.70
C LEU A 51 16.63 -6.88 -2.92
N ARG A 52 16.74 -5.56 -3.17
CA ARG A 52 15.89 -4.56 -2.51
C ARG A 52 14.40 -4.80 -2.75
N THR A 53 13.99 -5.16 -3.97
CA THR A 53 12.58 -5.44 -4.27
C THR A 53 12.08 -6.75 -3.68
N LYS A 54 12.91 -7.81 -3.62
CA LYS A 54 12.54 -9.07 -2.95
C LYS A 54 12.46 -8.90 -1.44
N CYS A 55 13.43 -8.21 -0.82
CA CYS A 55 13.43 -7.90 0.61
C CYS A 55 12.26 -6.99 1.00
N LYS A 56 11.92 -5.98 0.17
CA LYS A 56 10.72 -5.14 0.38
C LYS A 56 9.44 -5.96 0.28
N ARG A 57 9.31 -6.88 -0.69
CA ARG A 57 8.13 -7.76 -0.82
C ARG A 57 8.00 -8.75 0.33
N SER A 58 9.09 -9.36 0.80
CA SER A 58 9.03 -10.28 1.94
C SER A 58 8.78 -9.55 3.25
N ALA A 59 9.33 -8.35 3.43
CA ALA A 59 9.04 -7.48 4.57
C ALA A 59 7.58 -6.99 4.55
N LEU A 60 7.07 -6.53 3.41
CA LEU A 60 5.65 -6.17 3.24
C LEU A 60 4.74 -7.36 3.50
N ALA A 61 5.00 -8.52 2.93
CA ALA A 61 4.18 -9.71 3.16
C ALA A 61 4.23 -10.20 4.63
N ARG A 62 5.32 -9.92 5.36
CA ARG A 62 5.39 -10.17 6.81
C ARG A 62 4.63 -9.10 7.60
N LEU A 63 4.75 -7.83 7.22
CA LEU A 63 4.00 -6.73 7.82
C LEU A 63 2.50 -6.90 7.60
N GLU A 64 2.07 -7.25 6.38
CA GLU A 64 0.68 -7.57 6.04
C GLU A 64 0.20 -8.78 6.84
N ARG A 65 0.94 -9.89 6.89
CA ARG A 65 0.54 -11.04 7.73
C ARG A 65 0.47 -10.71 9.21
N ASN A 66 1.38 -9.90 9.73
CA ASN A 66 1.37 -9.48 11.13
C ASN A 66 0.21 -8.51 11.40
N PHE A 67 0.02 -7.52 10.53
CA PHE A 67 -1.09 -6.58 10.57
C PHE A 67 -2.41 -7.35 10.50
N MET A 68 -2.66 -8.14 9.46
CA MET A 68 -3.86 -8.97 9.32
C MET A 68 -4.02 -9.96 10.49
N GLY A 69 -2.92 -10.50 11.02
CA GLY A 69 -2.91 -11.44 12.14
C GLY A 69 -3.04 -10.81 13.53
N GLY A 70 -3.26 -9.50 13.65
CA GLY A 70 -3.49 -8.86 14.96
C GLY A 70 -2.21 -8.49 15.72
N LYS A 71 -1.02 -8.72 15.15
CA LYS A 71 0.25 -8.40 15.79
C LYS A 71 0.65 -6.96 15.49
N ILE A 72 0.61 -6.10 16.50
CA ILE A 72 1.04 -4.71 16.39
C ILE A 72 2.55 -4.64 16.68
N PRO A 73 3.37 -4.04 15.79
CA PRO A 73 4.80 -3.87 16.05
C PRO A 73 5.04 -3.11 17.36
N GLY A 74 5.90 -3.63 18.23
CA GLY A 74 6.22 -3.01 19.52
C GLY A 74 5.36 -3.48 20.69
N GLU A 75 4.33 -4.30 20.46
CA GLU A 75 3.64 -4.97 21.57
C GLU A 75 4.51 -6.08 22.16
N PRO A 76 4.59 -6.19 23.50
CA PRO A 76 5.22 -7.33 24.12
C PRO A 76 4.48 -8.59 23.67
N THR A 77 5.18 -9.51 23.00
CA THR A 77 4.72 -10.88 22.91
C THR A 77 4.72 -11.43 24.32
N TYR A 78 3.55 -11.50 24.96
CA TYR A 78 3.40 -12.17 26.24
C TYR A 78 3.87 -13.61 26.04
N HIS A 79 5.09 -13.89 26.51
CA HIS A 79 5.62 -15.23 26.53
C HIS A 79 4.67 -16.05 27.39
N ARG A 80 4.29 -17.20 26.83
CA ARG A 80 3.35 -18.19 27.35
C ARG A 80 3.89 -18.75 28.68
N GLY A 81 3.77 -17.98 29.75
CA GLY A 81 4.00 -18.40 31.13
C GLY A 81 2.76 -19.11 31.67
N ASP A 82 2.97 -20.11 32.53
CA ASP A 82 2.01 -21.08 33.05
C ASP A 82 0.87 -20.52 33.94
N GLY A 83 0.12 -19.52 33.47
CA GLY A 83 -1.11 -18.98 34.09
C GLY A 83 -2.33 -19.20 33.19
N LYS A 84 -2.79 -20.45 33.06
CA LYS A 84 -3.34 -20.98 31.80
C LYS A 84 -4.78 -20.65 31.37
N ASP A 85 -5.64 -20.01 32.16
CA ASP A 85 -7.05 -19.83 31.71
C ASP A 85 -7.53 -18.37 31.63
N ASN A 86 -7.13 -17.49 32.55
CA ASN A 86 -7.60 -16.09 32.54
C ASN A 86 -6.90 -15.23 31.48
N ASP A 87 -5.59 -15.37 31.31
CA ASP A 87 -4.82 -14.60 30.32
C ASP A 87 -5.19 -14.98 28.88
N ASN A 88 -5.54 -16.24 28.65
CA ASN A 88 -6.02 -16.70 27.35
C ASN A 88 -7.36 -16.06 26.97
N ASN A 89 -8.21 -15.77 27.94
CA ASN A 89 -9.51 -15.16 27.69
C ASN A 89 -9.38 -13.64 27.44
N VAL A 90 -8.54 -12.95 28.21
CA VAL A 90 -8.21 -11.53 28.01
C VAL A 90 -7.55 -11.31 26.65
N GLU A 91 -6.58 -12.15 26.27
CA GLU A 91 -5.89 -12.04 24.98
C GLU A 91 -6.81 -12.36 23.79
N ARG A 92 -7.74 -13.32 23.94
CA ARG A 92 -8.79 -13.56 22.94
C ARG A 92 -9.73 -12.37 22.80
N HIS A 93 -10.15 -11.79 23.92
CA HIS A 93 -11.04 -10.63 23.93
C HIS A 93 -10.38 -9.41 23.28
N ARG A 94 -9.09 -9.18 23.56
CA ARG A 94 -8.29 -8.11 22.96
C ARG A 94 -8.10 -8.30 21.45
N LYS A 95 -7.78 -9.51 21.00
CA LYS A 95 -7.69 -9.84 19.57
C LYS A 95 -9.03 -9.64 18.86
N SER A 96 -10.13 -10.06 19.50
CA SER A 96 -11.49 -9.86 18.98
C SER A 96 -11.81 -8.36 18.87
N PHE A 97 -11.49 -7.59 19.91
CA PHE A 97 -11.66 -6.14 19.92
C PHE A 97 -10.85 -5.45 18.81
N ILE A 98 -9.56 -5.75 18.68
CA ILE A 98 -8.70 -5.19 17.62
C ILE A 98 -9.24 -5.56 16.23
N THR A 99 -9.70 -6.79 16.05
CA THR A 99 -10.28 -7.24 14.77
C THR A 99 -11.57 -6.47 14.44
N ARG A 100 -12.47 -6.30 15.41
CA ARG A 100 -13.70 -5.51 15.25
C ARG A 100 -13.39 -4.04 14.98
N LEU A 101 -12.45 -3.45 15.71
CA LEU A 101 -12.01 -2.07 15.52
C LEU A 101 -11.45 -1.87 14.11
N ARG A 102 -10.65 -2.81 13.61
CA ARG A 102 -10.15 -2.78 12.22
C ARG A 102 -11.24 -2.90 11.20
N GLN A 103 -12.14 -3.87 11.37
CA GLN A 103 -13.24 -4.08 10.44
C GLN A 103 -14.09 -2.81 10.34
N ARG A 104 -14.35 -2.15 11.47
CA ARG A 104 -15.06 -0.86 11.54
C ARG A 104 -14.26 0.28 10.91
N ALA A 105 -13.00 0.41 11.27
CA ALA A 105 -12.14 1.46 10.73
C ALA A 105 -11.93 1.33 9.22
N LEU A 106 -11.88 0.10 8.68
CA LEU A 106 -11.68 -0.19 7.26
C LEU A 106 -12.99 -0.22 6.45
N SER A 107 -14.14 -0.50 7.06
CA SER A 107 -15.43 -0.56 6.34
C SER A 107 -15.89 0.81 5.84
N ASN A 108 -15.49 1.88 6.54
CA ASN A 108 -15.85 3.24 6.20
C ASN A 108 -14.60 4.13 6.10
N VAL A 109 -13.69 3.79 5.18
CA VAL A 109 -12.50 4.61 4.91
C VAL A 109 -12.77 5.54 3.73
N GLU A 110 -12.40 6.80 3.93
CA GLU A 110 -12.24 7.76 2.86
C GLU A 110 -10.75 8.00 2.66
N PHE A 111 -10.24 7.63 1.49
CA PHE A 111 -8.85 7.77 1.11
C PHE A 111 -8.70 8.77 -0.03
N ALA A 112 -8.04 9.88 0.24
CA ALA A 112 -7.75 10.90 -0.75
C ALA A 112 -6.25 10.94 -1.05
N ILE A 113 -5.89 10.91 -2.34
CA ILE A 113 -4.53 11.14 -2.81
C ILE A 113 -4.54 12.37 -3.70
N ARG A 114 -3.71 13.37 -3.40
CA ARG A 114 -3.59 14.59 -4.19
C ARG A 114 -2.19 14.78 -4.73
N ASP A 115 -2.07 15.48 -5.86
CA ASP A 115 -0.79 15.85 -6.47
C ASP A 115 0.06 14.58 -6.74
N ILE A 116 -0.46 13.69 -7.58
CA ILE A 116 0.18 12.41 -7.93
C ILE A 116 0.96 12.58 -9.22
N HIS A 117 2.23 12.21 -9.19
CA HIS A 117 3.10 12.17 -10.36
C HIS A 117 3.78 10.79 -10.44
N ILE A 118 3.37 9.97 -11.39
CA ILE A 118 3.96 8.67 -11.67
C ILE A 118 4.81 8.82 -12.93
N ARG A 119 6.12 8.60 -12.81
CA ARG A 119 7.06 8.61 -13.92
C ARG A 119 7.56 7.21 -14.17
N ILE A 120 7.48 6.75 -15.41
CA ILE A 120 8.00 5.46 -15.83
C ILE A 120 9.16 5.70 -16.78
N GLU A 121 10.35 5.26 -16.39
CA GLU A 121 11.57 5.36 -17.19
C GLU A 121 11.87 4.01 -17.86
N CYS A 122 11.95 4.04 -19.19
CA CYS A 122 12.29 2.89 -20.00
C CYS A 122 13.73 3.03 -20.48
N PRO A 123 14.67 2.22 -19.95
CA PRO A 123 16.04 2.20 -20.46
C PRO A 123 16.07 1.60 -21.87
N GLU A 124 17.15 1.85 -22.61
CA GLU A 124 17.41 1.24 -23.95
C GLU A 124 17.26 -0.28 -23.93
N SER A 125 17.69 -0.94 -22.85
CA SER A 125 17.58 -2.39 -22.67
C SER A 125 16.15 -2.91 -22.48
N ALA A 126 15.17 -2.03 -22.25
CA ALA A 126 13.76 -2.40 -22.12
C ALA A 126 13.05 -2.58 -23.48
N GLY A 127 13.69 -2.24 -24.59
CA GLY A 127 13.12 -2.38 -25.94
C GLY A 127 12.59 -3.79 -26.25
N TYR A 128 13.26 -4.83 -25.75
CA TYR A 128 12.85 -6.23 -25.92
C TYR A 128 11.53 -6.59 -25.24
N LEU A 129 11.06 -5.80 -24.27
CA LEU A 129 9.78 -6.04 -23.58
C LEU A 129 8.57 -5.55 -24.40
N PHE A 130 8.80 -4.63 -25.34
CA PHE A 130 7.76 -4.02 -26.18
C PHE A 130 7.90 -4.38 -27.66
N ALA A 131 9.02 -5.01 -28.04
CA ALA A 131 9.21 -5.55 -29.37
C ALA A 131 8.34 -6.80 -29.57
N ASN A 132 7.17 -6.63 -30.19
CA ASN A 132 6.55 -7.73 -30.91
C ASN A 132 7.55 -8.27 -31.94
N ASN A 133 7.53 -9.58 -32.20
CA ASN A 133 8.50 -10.40 -32.95
C ASN A 133 8.93 -9.94 -34.37
N TYR A 134 8.59 -8.73 -34.81
CA TYR A 134 8.72 -8.27 -36.18
C TYR A 134 9.84 -7.25 -36.46
N THR A 135 10.54 -6.71 -35.47
CA THR A 135 11.62 -5.72 -35.74
C THR A 135 12.85 -5.96 -34.87
N LYS A 136 13.69 -6.91 -35.29
CA LYS A 136 14.98 -7.24 -34.66
C LYS A 136 16.05 -6.13 -34.77
N ASN A 137 15.74 -4.95 -35.32
CA ASN A 137 16.76 -3.98 -35.73
C ASN A 137 16.50 -2.52 -35.34
N THR A 138 15.49 -2.22 -34.52
CA THR A 138 15.33 -0.87 -33.96
C THR A 138 15.92 -0.84 -32.56
N ALA A 139 17.08 -0.21 -32.41
CA ALA A 139 17.56 0.21 -31.09
C ALA A 139 16.46 1.07 -30.48
N PHE A 140 15.78 0.56 -29.45
CA PHE A 140 14.75 1.34 -28.77
C PHE A 140 15.45 2.47 -28.03
N GLN A 141 15.11 3.70 -28.41
CA GLN A 141 15.61 4.91 -27.79
C GLN A 141 15.09 4.99 -26.34
N LYS A 142 15.92 5.48 -25.40
CA LYS A 142 15.47 5.77 -24.04
C LYS A 142 14.24 6.67 -24.10
N PHE A 143 13.19 6.29 -23.38
CA PHE A 143 12.00 7.11 -23.27
C PHE A 143 11.47 7.12 -21.85
N CYS A 144 10.74 8.16 -21.50
CA CYS A 144 9.97 8.23 -20.27
C CYS A 144 8.53 8.57 -20.58
N PHE A 145 7.61 8.00 -19.83
CA PHE A 145 6.22 8.43 -19.82
C PHE A 145 5.80 8.78 -18.41
N GLY A 146 4.96 9.81 -18.28
CA GLY A 146 4.48 10.30 -17.00
C GLY A 146 2.96 10.31 -16.99
N LEU A 147 2.39 10.05 -15.82
CA LEU A 147 0.98 10.26 -15.52
C LEU A 147 0.89 11.21 -14.33
N THR A 148 0.19 12.31 -14.52
CA THR A 148 -0.13 13.26 -13.45
C THR A 148 -1.61 13.19 -13.13
N ILE A 149 -1.95 12.93 -11.88
CA ILE A 149 -3.33 12.91 -11.38
C ILE A 149 -3.44 13.99 -10.30
N GLN A 150 -4.30 14.96 -10.52
CA GLN A 150 -4.49 16.06 -9.57
C GLN A 150 -5.10 15.56 -8.25
N SER A 151 -6.12 14.71 -8.34
CA SER A 151 -6.82 14.15 -7.20
C SER A 151 -7.39 12.78 -7.52
N PHE A 152 -7.25 11.86 -6.59
CA PHE A 152 -7.81 10.52 -6.62
C PHE A 152 -8.48 10.25 -5.28
N LEU A 153 -9.79 10.00 -5.30
CA LEU A 153 -10.60 9.81 -4.10
C LEU A 153 -11.23 8.42 -4.13
N ILE A 154 -10.99 7.64 -3.09
CA ILE A 154 -11.68 6.39 -2.80
C ILE A 154 -12.55 6.64 -1.58
N ARG A 155 -13.83 6.28 -1.66
CA ARG A 155 -14.77 6.34 -0.55
C ARG A 155 -15.78 5.21 -0.69
N THR A 156 -16.24 4.69 0.44
CA THR A 156 -17.38 3.76 0.45
C THR A 156 -18.65 4.53 0.10
N THR A 157 -19.51 3.95 -0.74
CA THR A 157 -20.81 4.52 -1.11
C THR A 157 -21.91 3.48 -0.92
N THR A 158 -23.15 3.95 -0.80
CA THR A 158 -24.32 3.07 -0.84
C THR A 158 -24.60 2.54 -2.26
N GLU A 159 -25.56 1.62 -2.40
CA GLU A 159 -26.02 1.11 -3.69
C GLU A 159 -26.52 2.22 -4.64
N HIS A 160 -26.96 3.34 -4.07
CA HIS A 160 -27.41 4.52 -4.81
C HIS A 160 -26.28 5.52 -5.10
N TRP A 161 -25.01 5.12 -4.91
CA TRP A 161 -23.84 5.99 -5.05
C TRP A 161 -23.88 7.25 -4.17
N GLN A 162 -24.69 7.21 -3.10
CA GLN A 162 -24.75 8.28 -2.13
C GLN A 162 -23.63 8.09 -1.12
N THR A 163 -22.98 9.20 -0.79
CA THR A 163 -22.16 9.30 0.40
C THR A 163 -23.07 9.76 1.50
N ASP A 164 -23.64 8.81 2.25
CA ASP A 164 -24.47 9.12 3.41
C ASP A 164 -23.68 9.98 4.37
N MET A 165 -23.91 11.30 4.32
CA MET A 165 -23.40 12.28 5.27
C MET A 165 -24.19 13.59 5.21
N SER A 166 -25.52 13.51 5.26
CA SER A 166 -26.36 14.64 5.66
C SER A 166 -27.76 14.15 6.08
N GLU A 167 -27.90 13.83 7.36
CA GLU A 167 -29.06 14.25 8.16
C GLU A 167 -28.54 15.14 9.29
#